data_AF-A0A5C9BBD5-F1
#
_entry.id   AF-A0A5C9BBD5-F1
#
_cell.length_a   1.000
_cell.length_b   1.000
_cell.length_c   1.000
_cell.angle_alpha   90.00
_cell.angle_beta   90.00
_cell.angle_gamma   90.00
#
_symmetry.space_group_name_H-M   'P 1'
#
loop_
_entity.id
_entity.type
_entity.pdbx_description
1 polymer ?
#
loop_
_entity_poly.entity_id
_entity_poly.type
_entity_poly.pdbx_seq_one_letter_code
_entity_poly.pdbx_strand_id
1 'polypeptide(L)'
;MMDNVDTRREINPALEPSTSLVCDTTQLPPLPCGWAVREYPLGDRTLRLTVPDRPDALLEDAEVLAANDRDDYMPYWAYLWPAAIHMSKAVLKADWPAGTRVLELGCGVGLVGVAARAKGCRVVMTDYDAKSVAVSLHNAKLNGFDDVEARELDWRVPPQETYPVILGCDLLYEQRNREASAGWRTADATSRISSGISLASEAMR
;
A
#
# COMPACT_ATOMS: atom_id res chain seq x y z
N MET A 1 -1.70 -1.55 28.68
CA MET A 1 -1.20 -2.45 27.64
C MET A 1 -2.37 -3.25 27.15
N MET A 2 -3.00 -2.82 26.04
CA MET A 2 -3.98 -3.65 25.34
C MET A 2 -3.19 -4.46 24.31
N ASP A 3 -3.34 -5.78 24.36
CA ASP A 3 -2.60 -6.72 23.53
C ASP A 3 -2.92 -6.50 22.04
N ASN A 4 -1.98 -5.85 21.35
CA ASN A 4 -2.08 -5.44 19.95
C ASN A 4 -1.94 -6.61 18.96
N VAL A 5 -1.84 -7.85 19.47
CA VAL A 5 -1.70 -9.07 18.67
C VAL A 5 -3.06 -9.59 18.21
N ASP A 6 -4.11 -9.43 19.03
CA ASP A 6 -5.45 -9.99 18.76
C ASP A 6 -6.16 -9.23 17.63
N THR A 7 -6.04 -7.90 17.61
CA THR A 7 -6.59 -7.03 16.54
C THR A 7 -5.92 -7.24 15.18
N ARG A 8 -4.64 -7.65 15.13
CA ARG A 8 -3.90 -7.89 13.86
C ARG A 8 -4.33 -9.19 13.18
N ARG A 9 -4.62 -10.22 13.98
CA ARG A 9 -5.22 -11.48 13.51
C ARG A 9 -6.63 -11.29 12.97
N GLU A 10 -7.42 -10.40 13.57
CA GLU A 10 -8.76 -10.05 13.08
C GLU A 10 -8.73 -9.25 11.75
N ILE A 11 -7.68 -8.46 11.51
CA ILE A 11 -7.50 -7.64 10.30
C ILE A 11 -7.07 -8.49 9.10
N ASN A 12 -6.22 -9.48 9.32
CA ASN A 12 -5.77 -10.41 8.29
C ASN A 12 -6.22 -11.81 8.70
N PRO A 13 -7.55 -12.08 8.73
CA PRO A 13 -8.02 -13.42 8.96
C PRO A 13 -7.35 -14.27 7.88
N ALA A 14 -6.78 -15.41 8.27
CA ALA A 14 -6.37 -16.41 7.29
C ALA A 14 -7.63 -16.78 6.50
N LEU A 15 -7.89 -16.04 5.42
CA LEU A 15 -8.94 -16.36 4.47
C LEU A 15 -8.51 -17.71 3.93
N GLU A 16 -9.41 -18.68 4.06
CA GLU A 16 -9.29 -20.07 3.62
C GLU A 16 -8.37 -20.18 2.40
N PRO A 17 -7.44 -21.14 2.37
CA PRO A 17 -6.41 -21.22 1.35
C PRO A 17 -7.02 -21.10 -0.04
N SER A 18 -6.96 -19.91 -0.64
CA SER A 18 -7.34 -19.72 -2.03
C SER A 18 -6.35 -20.53 -2.83
N THR A 19 -6.86 -21.33 -3.75
CA THR A 19 -6.13 -22.21 -4.65
C THR A 19 -4.81 -21.53 -5.03
N SER A 20 -3.69 -22.08 -4.57
CA SER A 20 -2.37 -21.48 -4.73
C SER A 20 -2.04 -21.41 -6.21
N LEU A 21 -2.37 -20.27 -6.82
CA LEU A 21 -1.83 -19.90 -8.11
C LEU A 21 -0.32 -19.77 -7.91
N VAL A 22 0.45 -20.65 -8.55
CA VAL A 22 1.90 -20.59 -8.54
C VAL A 22 2.30 -19.33 -9.29
N CYS A 23 2.72 -18.31 -8.55
CA CYS A 23 3.36 -17.12 -9.10
C CYS A 23 4.86 -17.23 -8.86
N ASP A 24 5.66 -16.84 -9.86
CA ASP A 24 7.10 -16.76 -9.73
C ASP A 24 7.48 -15.60 -8.79
N THR A 25 7.85 -15.95 -7.55
CA THR A 25 8.30 -15.01 -6.53
C THR A 25 9.82 -14.94 -6.41
N THR A 26 10.58 -15.52 -7.35
CA THR A 26 12.05 -15.55 -7.31
C THR A 26 12.70 -14.16 -7.33
N GLN A 27 11.99 -13.15 -7.85
CA GLN A 27 12.44 -11.76 -7.88
C GLN A 27 12.13 -10.99 -6.58
N LEU A 28 11.38 -11.59 -5.65
CA LEU A 28 11.05 -10.97 -4.37
C LEU A 28 12.07 -11.35 -3.29
N PRO A 29 12.34 -10.45 -2.33
CA PRO A 29 13.18 -10.79 -1.19
C PRO A 29 12.57 -11.96 -0.42
N PRO A 30 13.37 -12.92 0.07
CA PRO A 30 12.85 -14.03 0.86
C PRO A 30 12.26 -13.50 2.17
N LEU A 31 11.17 -14.13 2.62
CA LEU A 31 10.56 -13.86 3.93
C LEU A 31 10.53 -15.17 4.74
N PRO A 32 10.69 -15.12 6.07
CA PRO A 32 10.52 -16.28 6.95
C PRO A 32 9.16 -16.98 6.80
N CYS A 33 8.10 -16.22 6.54
CA CYS A 33 6.76 -16.75 6.28
C CYS A 33 6.55 -17.23 4.84
N GLY A 34 7.46 -16.93 3.93
CA GLY A 34 7.23 -17.07 2.50
C GLY A 34 6.18 -16.10 1.95
N TRP A 35 5.92 -16.25 0.65
CA TRP A 35 4.97 -15.45 -0.11
C TRP A 35 3.76 -16.28 -0.48
N ALA A 36 2.60 -15.63 -0.56
CA ALA A 36 1.36 -16.28 -0.91
C ALA A 36 0.51 -15.37 -1.82
N VAL A 37 -0.07 -15.94 -2.87
CA VAL A 37 -0.99 -15.20 -3.74
C VAL A 37 -2.39 -15.24 -3.13
N ARG A 38 -3.07 -14.09 -3.11
CA ARG A 38 -4.43 -13.91 -2.62
C ARG A 38 -5.25 -13.08 -3.60
N GLU A 39 -6.55 -13.34 -3.63
CA GLU A 39 -7.50 -12.59 -4.46
C GLU A 39 -8.32 -11.61 -3.61
N TYR A 40 -8.53 -10.41 -4.15
CA TYR A 40 -9.23 -9.31 -3.51
C TYR A 40 -10.39 -8.82 -4.38
N PRO A 41 -11.63 -9.25 -4.09
CA PRO A 41 -12.81 -8.78 -4.78
C PRO A 41 -13.12 -7.30 -4.45
N LEU A 42 -13.15 -6.46 -5.48
CA LEU A 42 -13.37 -5.01 -5.39
C LEU A 42 -14.67 -4.59 -6.09
N GLY A 43 -15.63 -5.50 -6.24
CA GLY A 43 -16.89 -5.27 -6.95
C GLY A 43 -16.97 -6.16 -8.19
N ASP A 44 -17.00 -5.55 -9.36
CA ASP A 44 -16.96 -6.22 -10.67
C ASP A 44 -15.54 -6.67 -11.08
N ARG A 45 -14.53 -6.28 -10.29
CA ARG A 45 -13.12 -6.61 -10.50
C ARG A 45 -12.56 -7.38 -9.31
N THR A 46 -11.69 -8.32 -9.60
CA THR A 46 -10.83 -8.99 -8.61
C THR A 46 -9.38 -8.69 -8.94
N LEU A 47 -8.62 -8.23 -7.95
CA LEU A 47 -7.17 -8.06 -8.06
C LEU A 47 -6.45 -9.20 -7.34
N ARG A 48 -5.32 -9.63 -7.85
CA ARG A 48 -4.48 -10.67 -7.23
C ARG A 48 -3.22 -10.04 -6.68
N LEU A 49 -2.88 -10.30 -5.42
CA LEU A 49 -1.63 -9.82 -4.84
C LEU A 49 -0.86 -10.99 -4.24
N THR A 50 0.43 -11.02 -4.50
CA THR A 50 1.41 -11.69 -3.67
C THR A 50 1.58 -10.89 -2.38
N VAL A 51 1.37 -11.55 -1.24
CA VAL A 51 1.46 -10.98 0.11
C VAL A 51 2.27 -11.91 1.01
N PRO A 52 2.82 -11.43 2.15
CA PRO A 52 3.39 -12.32 3.16
C PRO A 52 2.35 -13.34 3.63
N ASP A 53 2.69 -14.63 3.64
CA ASP A 53 1.73 -15.70 3.98
C ASP A 53 1.21 -15.59 5.41
N ARG A 54 2.13 -15.25 6.34
CA ARG A 54 1.88 -15.05 7.76
C ARG A 54 2.68 -13.84 8.24
N PRO A 55 2.17 -12.60 8.06
CA PRO A 55 2.94 -11.39 8.36
C PRO A 55 3.37 -11.29 9.83
N ASP A 56 2.61 -11.88 10.76
CA ASP A 56 2.99 -11.94 12.19
C ASP A 56 4.35 -12.63 12.42
N ALA A 57 4.74 -13.59 11.56
CA ALA A 57 6.04 -14.24 11.68
C ALA A 57 7.22 -13.29 11.39
N LEU A 58 6.98 -12.14 10.75
CA LEU A 58 7.99 -11.11 10.57
C LEU A 58 8.31 -10.38 11.88
N LEU A 59 7.40 -10.38 12.85
CA LEU A 59 7.64 -9.76 14.17
C LEU A 59 8.71 -10.51 14.97
N GLU A 60 8.93 -11.79 14.67
CA GLU A 60 9.95 -12.64 15.29
C GLU A 60 11.24 -12.73 14.47
N ASP A 61 11.29 -12.05 13.32
CA ASP A 61 12.46 -12.06 12.45
C ASP A 61 13.62 -11.26 13.04
N ALA A 62 14.84 -11.80 12.96
CA ALA A 62 16.02 -11.19 13.58
C ALA A 62 16.37 -9.81 12.97
N GLU A 63 16.15 -9.60 11.66
CA GLU A 63 16.38 -8.29 11.04
C GLU A 63 15.36 -7.27 11.53
N VAL A 64 14.10 -7.69 11.66
CA VAL A 64 13.01 -6.84 12.15
C VAL A 64 13.23 -6.45 13.61
N LEU A 65 13.58 -7.41 14.47
CA LEU A 65 13.88 -7.15 15.88
C LEU A 65 15.08 -6.19 16.02
N ALA A 66 16.15 -6.41 15.27
CA ALA A 66 17.32 -5.54 15.29
C ALA A 66 17.03 -4.12 14.76
N ALA A 67 16.16 -3.99 13.76
CA ALA A 67 15.70 -2.70 13.26
C ALA A 67 14.81 -1.99 14.30
N ASN A 68 13.86 -2.72 14.89
CA ASN A 68 13.00 -2.21 15.96
C ASN A 68 13.82 -1.64 17.14
N ASP A 69 14.83 -2.36 17.60
CA ASP A 69 15.71 -1.90 18.69
C ASP A 69 16.51 -0.63 18.34
N ARG A 70 16.75 -0.38 17.04
CA ARG A 70 17.51 0.77 16.56
C ARG A 70 16.64 2.02 16.35
N ASP A 71 15.46 1.86 15.75
CA ASP A 71 14.65 2.99 15.25
C ASP A 71 13.13 2.79 15.36
N ASP A 72 12.68 1.86 16.21
CA ASP A 72 11.27 1.48 16.38
C ASP A 72 10.60 1.07 15.05
N TYR A 73 11.36 0.45 14.14
CA TYR A 73 10.84 -0.12 12.90
C TYR A 73 9.85 -1.25 13.17
N MET A 74 8.74 -1.22 12.42
CA MET A 74 7.72 -2.27 12.40
C MET A 74 7.32 -2.58 10.96
N PRO A 75 7.16 -3.86 10.57
CA PRO A 75 6.88 -4.27 9.19
C PRO A 75 5.39 -4.08 8.83
N TYR A 76 4.82 -2.91 9.07
CA TYR A 76 3.40 -2.64 8.83
C TYR A 76 2.99 -2.78 7.35
N TRP A 77 3.95 -2.64 6.43
CA TRP A 77 3.75 -2.86 5.00
C TRP A 77 3.29 -4.30 4.68
N ALA A 78 3.62 -5.26 5.53
CA ALA A 78 3.34 -6.68 5.34
C ALA A 78 1.85 -7.03 5.54
N TYR A 79 1.10 -6.14 6.19
CA TYR A 79 -0.31 -6.32 6.47
C TYR A 79 -1.15 -5.62 5.40
N LEU A 80 -2.19 -6.31 4.94
CA LEU A 80 -3.24 -5.63 4.19
C LEU A 80 -4.29 -5.11 5.15
N TRP A 81 -4.35 -3.79 5.27
CA TRP A 81 -5.30 -3.10 6.16
C TRP A 81 -6.71 -3.06 5.54
N PRO A 82 -7.80 -3.20 6.32
CA PRO A 82 -9.15 -3.25 5.76
C PRO A 82 -9.55 -1.95 5.05
N ALA A 83 -8.97 -0.82 5.46
CA ALA A 83 -9.15 0.46 4.78
C ALA A 83 -8.63 0.44 3.33
N ALA A 84 -7.61 -0.36 3.01
CA ALA A 84 -7.07 -0.46 1.66
C ALA A 84 -8.09 -1.06 0.69
N ILE A 85 -8.91 -2.02 1.16
CA ILE A 85 -10.01 -2.59 0.36
C ILE A 85 -11.07 -1.53 0.08
N HIS A 86 -11.47 -0.76 1.10
CA HIS A 86 -12.45 0.31 0.94
C HIS A 86 -11.95 1.43 0.03
N MET A 87 -10.71 1.87 0.22
CA MET A 87 -10.07 2.89 -0.61
C MET A 87 -9.95 2.41 -2.06
N SER A 88 -9.56 1.16 -2.30
CA SER A 88 -9.46 0.61 -3.66
C SER A 88 -10.80 0.59 -4.38
N LYS A 89 -11.89 0.22 -3.68
CA LYS A 89 -13.25 0.31 -4.21
C LYS A 89 -13.65 1.76 -4.52
N ALA A 90 -13.24 2.71 -3.68
CA ALA A 90 -13.53 4.13 -3.88
C ALA A 90 -12.75 4.71 -5.06
N VAL A 91 -11.45 4.37 -5.18
CA VAL A 91 -10.57 4.71 -6.29
C VAL A 91 -11.17 4.25 -7.61
N LEU A 92 -11.58 2.98 -7.72
CA LEU A 92 -12.18 2.44 -8.95
C LEU A 92 -13.44 3.20 -9.40
N LYS A 93 -14.17 3.82 -8.46
CA LYS A 93 -15.39 4.60 -8.72
C LYS A 93 -15.15 6.12 -8.83
N ALA A 94 -13.95 6.60 -8.54
CA ALA A 94 -13.65 8.02 -8.55
C ALA A 94 -13.86 8.61 -9.95
N ASP A 95 -14.25 9.87 -10.06
CA ASP A 95 -14.47 10.53 -11.35
C ASP A 95 -13.18 11.19 -11.88
N TRP A 96 -12.10 10.39 -11.96
CA TRP A 96 -10.82 10.86 -12.51
C TRP A 96 -10.69 10.50 -13.98
N PRO A 97 -10.25 11.44 -14.83
CA PRO A 97 -9.93 11.14 -16.22
C PRO A 97 -8.88 10.03 -16.35
N ALA A 98 -8.97 9.24 -17.43
CA ALA A 98 -7.93 8.28 -17.76
C ALA A 98 -6.58 9.00 -17.95
N GLY A 99 -5.49 8.38 -17.48
CA GLY A 99 -4.15 8.95 -17.50
C GLY A 99 -3.84 9.92 -16.36
N THR A 100 -4.77 10.17 -15.44
CA THR A 100 -4.51 10.99 -14.24
C THR A 100 -3.27 10.48 -13.50
N ARG A 101 -2.35 11.38 -13.17
CA ARG A 101 -1.13 11.06 -12.43
C ARG A 101 -1.45 10.89 -10.95
N VAL A 102 -1.10 9.75 -10.38
CA VAL A 102 -1.39 9.40 -8.99
C VAL A 102 -0.08 9.05 -8.29
N LEU A 103 0.15 9.65 -7.12
CA LEU A 103 1.17 9.20 -6.19
C LEU A 103 0.49 8.45 -5.05
N GLU A 104 0.96 7.24 -4.72
CA GLU A 104 0.55 6.53 -3.52
C GLU A 104 1.68 6.59 -2.48
N LEU A 105 1.36 7.07 -1.29
CA LEU A 105 2.23 7.11 -0.12
C LEU A 105 1.96 5.89 0.76
N GLY A 106 3.02 5.18 1.17
CA GLY A 106 2.94 3.97 1.98
C GLY A 106 2.10 2.89 1.30
N CYS A 107 2.54 2.45 0.11
CA CYS A 107 1.76 1.53 -0.72
C CYS A 107 1.64 0.12 -0.12
N GLY A 108 2.50 -0.27 0.82
CA GLY A 108 2.48 -1.62 1.39
C GLY A 108 2.60 -2.69 0.30
N VAL A 109 1.64 -3.62 0.26
CA VAL A 109 1.56 -4.64 -0.81
C VAL A 109 0.98 -4.12 -2.14
N GLY A 110 0.57 -2.86 -2.22
CA GLY A 110 0.20 -2.16 -3.46
C GLY A 110 -1.26 -2.28 -3.89
N LEU A 111 -2.20 -2.69 -3.04
CA LEU A 111 -3.60 -2.89 -3.44
C LEU A 111 -4.22 -1.63 -4.06
N VAL A 112 -4.04 -0.48 -3.40
CA VAL A 112 -4.66 0.79 -3.83
C VAL A 112 -4.00 1.30 -5.12
N GLY A 113 -2.67 1.27 -5.22
CA GLY A 113 -1.95 1.63 -6.43
C GLY A 113 -2.31 0.77 -7.63
N VAL A 114 -2.41 -0.55 -7.46
CA VAL A 114 -2.88 -1.46 -8.53
C VAL A 114 -4.33 -1.18 -8.90
N ALA A 115 -5.21 -0.85 -7.95
CA ALA A 115 -6.57 -0.43 -8.24
C ALA A 115 -6.63 0.90 -9.02
N ALA A 116 -5.81 1.89 -8.65
CA ALA A 116 -5.69 3.15 -9.39
C ALA A 116 -5.20 2.91 -10.82
N ARG A 117 -4.23 2.01 -10.99
CA ARG A 117 -3.75 1.62 -12.32
C ARG A 117 -4.82 0.91 -13.14
N ALA A 118 -5.58 0.00 -12.53
CA ALA A 118 -6.69 -0.70 -13.16
C ALA A 118 -7.83 0.24 -13.58
N LYS A 119 -8.01 1.37 -12.88
CA LYS A 119 -8.89 2.47 -13.29
C LYS A 119 -8.40 3.22 -14.54
N GLY A 120 -7.12 3.08 -14.90
CA GLY A 120 -6.48 3.76 -16.03
C GLY A 120 -5.63 4.97 -15.63
N CYS A 121 -5.26 5.12 -14.36
CA CYS A 121 -4.35 6.18 -13.91
C CYS A 121 -2.89 5.84 -14.25
N ARG A 122 -2.02 6.87 -14.28
CA ARG A 122 -0.55 6.71 -14.28
C ARG A 122 -0.06 6.78 -12.84
N VAL A 123 0.34 5.64 -12.29
CA VAL A 123 0.58 5.49 -10.85
C VAL A 123 2.07 5.39 -10.54
N VAL A 124 2.50 6.11 -9.50
CA VAL A 124 3.77 5.90 -8.82
C VAL A 124 3.46 5.40 -7.41
N MET A 125 3.82 4.16 -7.11
CA MET A 125 3.65 3.55 -5.78
C MET A 125 4.90 3.82 -4.95
N THR A 126 4.73 4.30 -3.73
CA THR A 126 5.88 4.59 -2.87
C THR A 126 5.70 4.07 -1.46
N ASP A 127 6.78 3.60 -0.87
CA ASP A 127 6.87 3.20 0.53
C ASP A 127 8.27 3.52 1.03
N TYR A 128 8.48 3.61 2.34
CA TYR A 128 9.82 3.79 2.88
C TYR A 128 10.58 2.45 2.93
N ASP A 129 9.87 1.32 2.89
CA ASP A 129 10.45 -0.01 2.93
C ASP A 129 10.69 -0.59 1.52
N ALA A 130 11.94 -0.93 1.20
CA ALA A 130 12.30 -1.51 -0.08
C ALA A 130 11.60 -2.85 -0.38
N LYS A 131 11.27 -3.67 0.64
CA LYS A 131 10.53 -4.94 0.46
C LYS A 131 9.09 -4.64 0.01
N SER A 132 8.48 -3.56 0.53
CA SER A 132 7.17 -3.07 0.09
C SER A 132 7.19 -2.59 -1.35
N VAL A 133 8.20 -1.79 -1.73
CA VAL A 133 8.37 -1.30 -3.11
C VAL A 133 8.53 -2.46 -4.09
N ALA A 134 9.32 -3.48 -3.74
CA ALA A 134 9.53 -4.64 -4.60
C ALA A 134 8.23 -5.45 -4.81
N VAL A 135 7.49 -5.72 -3.74
CA VAL A 135 6.26 -6.52 -3.85
C VAL A 135 5.11 -5.75 -4.50
N SER A 136 5.00 -4.43 -4.30
CA SER A 136 3.98 -3.63 -4.97
C SER A 136 4.18 -3.61 -6.49
N LEU A 137 5.43 -3.46 -6.95
CA LEU A 137 5.76 -3.55 -8.38
C LEU A 137 5.49 -4.95 -8.95
N HIS A 138 5.85 -6.01 -8.21
CA HIS A 138 5.50 -7.38 -8.58
C HIS A 138 3.99 -7.56 -8.73
N ASN A 139 3.22 -7.00 -7.81
CA ASN A 139 1.76 -7.09 -7.81
C ASN A 139 1.12 -6.31 -8.96
N ALA A 140 1.68 -5.18 -9.38
CA ALA A 140 1.26 -4.52 -10.61
C ALA A 140 1.41 -5.44 -11.82
N LYS A 141 2.59 -6.08 -11.98
CA LYS A 141 2.85 -7.03 -13.07
C LYS A 141 1.95 -8.26 -13.01
N LEU A 142 1.67 -8.80 -11.82
CA LEU A 142 0.75 -9.93 -11.61
C LEU A 142 -0.68 -9.65 -12.13
N ASN A 143 -1.07 -8.37 -12.19
CA ASN A 143 -2.34 -7.91 -12.73
C ASN A 143 -2.24 -7.40 -14.19
N GLY A 144 -1.10 -7.62 -14.86
CA GLY A 144 -0.88 -7.27 -16.26
C GLY A 144 -0.48 -5.81 -16.49
N PHE A 145 0.06 -5.14 -15.47
CA PHE A 145 0.52 -3.75 -15.58
C PHE A 145 2.05 -3.68 -15.50
N ASP A 146 2.70 -3.63 -16.67
CA ASP A 146 4.16 -3.53 -16.79
C ASP A 146 4.68 -2.08 -16.79
N ASP A 147 3.78 -1.09 -16.84
CA ASP A 147 4.06 0.34 -16.96
C ASP A 147 3.93 1.11 -15.64
N VAL A 148 3.94 0.40 -14.50
CA VAL A 148 3.84 1.00 -13.17
C VAL A 148 5.23 1.29 -12.61
N GLU A 149 5.39 2.48 -12.03
CA GLU A 149 6.59 2.86 -11.30
C GLU A 149 6.39 2.58 -9.80
N ALA A 150 7.42 2.05 -9.14
CA ALA A 150 7.48 1.98 -7.69
C ALA A 150 8.87 2.42 -7.20
N ARG A 151 8.92 3.21 -6.14
CA ARG A 151 10.20 3.71 -5.58
C ARG A 151 10.12 3.98 -4.09
N GLU A 152 11.28 3.94 -3.44
CA GLU A 152 11.40 4.32 -2.04
C GLU A 152 11.09 5.82 -1.87
N LEU A 153 10.30 6.13 -0.85
CA LEU A 153 9.99 7.49 -0.46
C LEU A 153 9.68 7.55 1.04
N ASP A 154 10.53 8.27 1.78
CA ASP A 154 10.17 8.74 3.11
C ASP A 154 9.23 9.95 2.98
N TRP A 155 7.94 9.70 3.18
CA TRP A 155 6.92 10.73 3.04
C TRP A 155 7.00 11.87 4.08
N ARG A 156 7.86 11.74 5.11
CA ARG A 156 8.22 12.84 6.02
C ARG A 156 9.08 13.91 5.34
N VAL A 157 9.72 13.56 4.22
CA VAL A 157 10.53 14.43 3.39
C VAL A 157 9.91 14.49 1.99
N PRO A 158 8.88 15.32 1.77
CA PRO A 158 8.16 15.34 0.50
C PRO A 158 9.08 15.77 -0.66
N PRO A 159 8.91 15.19 -1.86
CA PRO A 159 9.66 15.58 -3.04
C PRO A 159 9.18 16.94 -3.56
N GLN A 160 9.95 17.55 -4.47
CA GLN A 160 9.53 18.78 -5.16
C GLN A 160 8.41 18.53 -6.18
N GLU A 161 8.24 17.29 -6.61
CA GLU A 161 7.23 16.87 -7.57
C GLU A 161 5.81 17.01 -7.00
N THR A 162 4.90 17.55 -7.80
CA THR A 162 3.48 17.63 -7.46
C THR A 162 2.65 16.64 -8.27
N TYR A 163 1.56 16.17 -7.66
CA TYR A 163 0.62 15.24 -8.27
C TYR A 163 -0.81 15.79 -8.15
N PRO A 164 -1.67 15.60 -9.16
CA PRO A 164 -3.07 15.98 -9.06
C PRO A 164 -3.83 15.12 -8.06
N VAL A 165 -3.41 13.86 -7.86
CA VAL A 165 -3.97 12.96 -6.85
C VAL A 165 -2.83 12.35 -6.03
N ILE A 166 -2.95 12.45 -4.70
CA ILE A 166 -2.08 11.76 -3.74
C ILE A 166 -2.98 10.86 -2.89
N LEU A 167 -2.64 9.57 -2.83
CA LEU A 167 -3.31 8.57 -2.02
C LEU A 167 -2.43 8.21 -0.83
N GLY A 168 -3.05 7.95 0.31
CA GLY A 168 -2.38 7.46 1.50
C GLY A 168 -3.38 6.71 2.36
N CYS A 169 -3.24 5.40 2.45
CA CYS A 169 -4.17 4.54 3.18
C CYS A 169 -3.58 4.17 4.53
N ASP A 170 -4.26 4.57 5.61
CA ASP A 170 -3.85 4.26 6.99
C ASP A 170 -2.37 4.59 7.27
N LEU A 171 -1.94 5.83 7.02
CA LEU A 171 -0.55 6.28 7.28
C LEU A 171 -0.35 6.90 8.68
N LEU A 172 -1.44 7.29 9.34
CA LEU A 172 -1.43 8.02 10.60
C LEU A 172 -1.61 7.10 11.83
N TYR A 173 -1.25 5.83 11.71
CA TYR A 173 -1.32 4.85 12.81
C TYR A 173 -0.39 5.24 13.97
N GLU A 174 0.74 5.90 13.69
CA GLU A 174 1.64 6.44 14.70
C GLU A 174 1.45 7.94 14.92
N GLN A 175 1.48 8.34 16.19
CA GLN A 175 1.32 9.75 16.56
C GLN A 175 2.42 10.66 15.99
N ARG A 176 3.65 10.13 15.81
CA ARG A 176 4.78 10.85 15.19
C ARG A 176 4.56 11.23 13.73
N ASN A 177 3.61 10.60 13.05
CA ASN A 177 3.37 10.78 11.63
C ASN A 177 2.32 11.87 11.30
N ARG A 178 1.67 12.46 12.31
CA ARG A 178 0.58 13.43 12.09
C ARG A 178 1.06 14.76 11.49
N GLU A 179 2.23 15.23 11.88
CA GLU A 179 2.77 16.54 11.46
C GLU A 179 3.34 16.51 10.03
N ALA A 180 3.84 15.37 9.57
CA ALA A 180 4.44 15.17 8.25
C ALA A 180 3.46 15.43 7.09
N SER A 181 2.16 15.29 7.35
CA SER A 181 1.12 15.51 6.34
C SER A 181 1.05 16.95 5.80
N ALA A 182 1.49 17.94 6.59
CA ALA A 182 1.39 19.35 6.21
C ALA A 182 2.36 19.78 5.10
N GLY A 183 3.40 18.98 4.83
CA GLY A 183 4.41 19.27 3.81
C GLY A 183 3.98 18.91 2.38
N TRP A 184 2.92 18.12 2.22
CA TRP A 184 2.48 17.61 0.93
C TRP A 184 1.63 18.62 0.15
N ARG A 185 1.98 18.82 -1.13
CA ARG A 185 1.29 19.75 -2.02
C ARG A 185 0.70 18.98 -3.20
N THR A 186 -0.61 19.06 -3.35
CA THR A 186 -1.31 18.67 -4.58
C THR A 186 -1.19 19.80 -5.61
N ALA A 187 -1.33 19.47 -6.90
CA ALA A 187 -1.29 20.48 -7.97
C ALA A 187 -2.38 21.55 -7.82
N ASP A 188 -3.51 21.18 -7.19
CA ASP A 188 -4.58 22.07 -6.73
C ASP A 188 -4.55 22.16 -5.19
N ALA A 189 -4.89 23.31 -4.61
CA ALA A 189 -4.52 23.72 -3.24
C ALA A 189 -5.23 22.98 -2.06
N THR A 190 -5.75 21.77 -2.26
CA THR A 190 -6.56 21.03 -1.28
C THR A 190 -5.91 19.70 -0.85
N SER A 191 -4.79 19.78 -0.13
CA SER A 191 -4.22 18.60 0.54
C SER A 191 -5.09 18.21 1.75
N ARG A 192 -5.66 17.01 1.74
CA ARG A 192 -6.13 16.32 2.95
C ARG A 192 -5.44 14.97 2.99
N ILE A 193 -4.63 14.73 4.02
CA ILE A 193 -4.16 13.40 4.40
C ILE A 193 -4.94 13.07 5.66
N SER A 194 -6.00 12.28 5.53
CA SER A 194 -6.79 11.80 6.67
C SER A 194 -6.48 10.34 6.96
N SER A 195 -6.43 10.00 8.24
CA SER A 195 -6.60 8.62 8.71
C SER A 195 -7.99 8.15 8.28
N GLY A 196 -8.06 7.33 7.23
CA GLY A 196 -9.30 6.97 6.55
C GLY A 196 -9.56 7.83 5.31
N ILE A 197 -9.59 7.16 4.15
CA ILE A 197 -9.97 7.61 2.80
C ILE A 197 -9.84 9.12 2.56
N SER A 198 -8.68 9.57 2.07
CA SER A 198 -8.58 10.85 1.37
C SER A 198 -8.54 10.60 -0.14
N LEU A 199 -9.59 11.05 -0.81
CA LEU A 199 -9.62 11.24 -2.27
C LEU A 199 -9.51 12.76 -2.48
N ALA A 200 -8.31 13.25 -2.79
CA ALA A 200 -8.18 14.61 -3.29
C ALA A 200 -8.58 14.61 -4.77
N SER A 201 -9.74 15.16 -5.09
CA SER A 201 -10.07 15.60 -6.44
C SER A 201 -10.82 16.90 -6.36
N GLU A 202 -10.17 18.00 -6.74
CA GLU A 202 -10.91 19.17 -7.20
C GLU A 202 -11.13 19.01 -8.71
N ALA A 203 -12.40 19.04 -9.09
CA ALA A 203 -12.80 19.01 -10.49
C ALA A 203 -12.30 20.28 -11.17
N MET A 204 -11.48 20.13 -12.22
CA MET A 204 -11.26 21.17 -13.21
C MET A 204 -12.63 21.64 -13.73
N ARG A 205 -12.99 22.88 -13.43
CA ARG A 205 -14.06 23.60 -14.13
C ARG A 205 -13.53 24.17 -15.43
#